data_AF-A0A963WQ40-F1
#
_entry.id   AF-A0A963WQ40-F1
#
_cell.length_a   1.000
_cell.length_b   1.000
_cell.length_c   1.000
_cell.angle_alpha   90.00
_cell.angle_beta   90.00
_cell.angle_gamma   90.00
#
_symmetry.space_group_name_H-M   'P 1'
#
loop_
_entity.id
_entity.type
_entity.pdbx_description
1 polymer ?
#
loop_
_entity_poly.entity_id
_entity_poly.type
_entity_poly.pdbx_seq_one_letter_code
_entity_poly.pdbx_strand_id
1 'polypeptide(L)'
;MKFFKSSLVAAMVGLTAVAVPASTVGAQTTERVPIPVWSLRDVISAVSLSPDGKHILVLKTESKEGDYLLEIYETADMSKPLRRLNADPMEIISARWVNDNYIFGTAWQVKRSSVKGPEEDVREYATYSYNLEKNKFSKVDGNFNIVNNLPKEPNKVLVASGRENDGGSGVDPFAAFRPRSYYRYDLESGARELILKGSEKYPTATFDNDGNPRYTSSVDRSTNELKQYYRLPGDGSWKEFGERYDFDEYENLYRVLGGFMGVVGFDDKDPTIGYVIDNRGEDKAALWEFDFKTGEFGEKIYQNPDADVINVQTSSMGWAGDNHIVAAIFPGAKYERAWFDTEEKALYDALEKQIPYAHQVAIAGRSRDGKTMVVTNRGPHDPGSFWLIKDGKRAKLGSRNPLLKPEQLADVEFIKYPARDGRMIPAYVTKPKGEGPFPLIVLPHGGPHVNEVISYDEWGQLLANNGYMVLQPQYRMSVGWGQDHFDSAYGQHGLAMQDDKDDGALYLVKQGLVDPDRMAMFGWSYGGYAALVATTRDPQIYQ
;
A
#
# COMPACT_ATOMS: atom_id res chain seq x y z
N MET A 1 -30.01 0.94 -34.03
CA MET A 1 -29.09 1.94 -34.64
C MET A 1 -27.68 1.56 -34.26
N LYS A 2 -26.77 1.45 -35.23
CA LYS A 2 -25.44 0.83 -35.10
C LYS A 2 -24.50 1.66 -34.22
N PHE A 3 -23.91 1.06 -33.18
CA PHE A 3 -22.76 1.61 -32.46
C PHE A 3 -21.47 0.93 -32.96
N PHE A 4 -20.47 1.75 -33.26
CA PHE A 4 -19.17 1.36 -33.77
C PHE A 4 -18.37 0.60 -32.70
N LYS A 5 -17.85 -0.58 -33.05
CA LYS A 5 -16.73 -1.24 -32.37
C LYS A 5 -15.44 -0.72 -33.01
N SER A 6 -14.58 -0.05 -32.26
CA SER A 6 -13.21 0.27 -32.69
C SER A 6 -12.22 -0.66 -31.99
N SER A 7 -11.61 -1.55 -32.76
CA SER A 7 -10.50 -2.42 -32.37
C SER A 7 -9.19 -1.62 -32.43
N LEU A 8 -8.39 -1.65 -31.35
CA LEU A 8 -6.98 -1.24 -31.41
C LEU A 8 -6.18 -2.33 -32.14
N VAL A 9 -5.63 -2.00 -33.30
CA VAL A 9 -4.59 -2.80 -33.97
C VAL A 9 -3.27 -2.04 -33.88
N ALA A 10 -2.27 -2.68 -33.27
CA ALA A 10 -0.90 -2.19 -33.21
C ALA A 10 -0.24 -2.28 -34.61
N ALA A 11 0.34 -1.18 -35.08
CA ALA A 11 1.14 -1.15 -36.30
C ALA A 11 2.64 -1.13 -35.98
N MET A 12 3.37 -2.09 -36.56
CA MET A 12 4.83 -2.16 -36.59
C MET A 12 5.41 -1.04 -37.47
N VAL A 13 6.49 -0.41 -37.02
CA VAL A 13 7.22 0.63 -37.75
C VAL A 13 8.40 0.01 -38.52
N GLY A 14 8.43 0.26 -39.83
CA GLY A 14 9.60 0.11 -40.69
C GLY A 14 10.39 1.42 -40.76
N LEU A 15 11.73 1.30 -40.76
CA LEU A 15 12.69 2.40 -40.87
C LEU A 15 12.75 2.98 -42.29
N THR A 16 12.65 4.30 -42.41
CA THR A 16 13.28 5.07 -43.48
C THR A 16 13.77 6.41 -42.94
N ALA A 17 15.07 6.68 -43.14
CA ALA A 17 15.74 7.92 -42.77
C ALA A 17 15.37 9.07 -43.72
N VAL A 18 15.05 10.24 -43.16
CA VAL A 18 14.98 11.52 -43.89
C VAL A 18 15.57 12.64 -43.01
N ALA A 19 16.34 13.50 -43.65
CA ALA A 19 17.16 14.56 -43.08
C ALA A 19 16.39 15.64 -42.27
N VAL A 20 17.05 16.18 -41.25
CA VAL A 20 16.55 17.21 -40.34
C VAL A 20 16.88 18.62 -40.86
N PRO A 21 15.91 19.52 -41.05
CA PRO A 21 16.17 20.95 -41.01
C PRO A 21 16.04 21.46 -39.56
N ALA A 22 16.95 22.35 -39.17
CA ALA A 22 16.98 22.96 -37.85
C ALA A 22 15.67 23.71 -37.57
N SER A 23 14.93 23.28 -36.55
CA SER A 23 13.74 23.95 -36.03
C SER A 23 14.06 24.64 -34.70
N THR A 24 13.71 25.92 -34.67
CA THR A 24 13.67 26.80 -33.50
C THR A 24 12.94 26.13 -32.34
N VAL A 25 13.54 26.18 -31.14
CA VAL A 25 12.96 25.68 -29.89
C VAL A 25 11.77 26.58 -29.52
N GLY A 26 10.58 26.22 -30.00
CA GLY A 26 9.33 26.71 -29.44
C GLY A 26 9.05 25.99 -28.12
N ALA A 27 8.59 26.71 -27.11
CA ALA A 27 8.13 26.13 -25.85
C ALA A 27 7.11 25.03 -26.17
N GLN A 28 7.48 23.77 -25.94
CA GLN A 28 6.55 22.65 -26.06
C GLN A 28 5.53 22.78 -24.93
N THR A 29 4.36 23.32 -25.25
CA THR A 29 3.17 23.09 -24.43
C THR A 29 2.92 21.59 -24.45
N THR A 30 3.34 20.87 -23.41
CA THR A 30 3.02 19.45 -23.29
C THR A 30 1.50 19.33 -23.23
N GLU A 31 0.92 18.67 -24.23
CA GLU A 31 -0.52 18.50 -24.38
C GLU A 31 -1.11 17.89 -23.09
N ARG A 32 -2.19 18.50 -22.59
CA ARG A 32 -2.88 18.01 -21.40
C ARG A 32 -3.45 16.61 -21.67
N VAL A 33 -3.35 15.74 -20.70
CA VAL A 33 -3.93 14.41 -20.76
C VAL A 33 -5.45 14.53 -20.60
N PRO A 34 -6.26 13.95 -21.50
CA PRO A 34 -7.71 13.99 -21.39
C PRO A 34 -8.23 13.38 -20.07
N ILE A 35 -9.19 14.04 -19.43
CA ILE A 35 -9.82 13.60 -18.17
C ILE A 35 -10.20 12.11 -18.16
N PRO A 36 -10.80 11.53 -19.23
CA PRO A 36 -11.17 10.11 -19.21
C PRO A 36 -10.01 9.13 -19.02
N VAL A 37 -8.77 9.52 -19.31
CA VAL A 37 -7.56 8.69 -19.12
C VAL A 37 -7.21 8.53 -17.64
N TRP A 38 -7.47 9.55 -16.82
CA TRP A 38 -7.26 9.51 -15.38
C TRP A 38 -8.23 8.55 -14.73
N SER A 39 -9.52 8.62 -15.10
CA SER A 39 -10.60 7.75 -14.58
C SER A 39 -10.56 6.28 -15.03
N LEU A 40 -9.48 5.81 -15.66
CA LEU A 40 -9.38 4.43 -16.10
C LEU A 40 -9.11 3.50 -14.92
N ARG A 41 -9.76 2.34 -14.94
CA ARG A 41 -9.34 1.21 -14.10
C ARG A 41 -7.91 0.82 -14.48
N ASP A 42 -7.20 0.21 -13.53
CA ASP A 42 -5.90 -0.38 -13.83
C ASP A 42 -6.00 -1.37 -15.00
N VAL A 43 -5.30 -1.10 -16.10
CA VAL A 43 -5.21 -2.01 -17.24
C VAL A 43 -4.54 -3.32 -16.82
N ILE A 44 -3.52 -3.24 -15.96
CA ILE A 44 -2.94 -4.38 -15.23
C ILE A 44 -3.03 -4.08 -13.75
N SER A 45 -3.87 -4.81 -13.03
CA SER A 45 -4.12 -4.59 -11.60
C SER A 45 -3.18 -5.40 -10.70
N ALA A 46 -2.71 -6.55 -11.18
CA ALA A 46 -1.80 -7.42 -10.44
C ALA A 46 -0.91 -8.26 -11.36
N VAL A 47 0.31 -8.52 -10.89
CA VAL A 47 1.22 -9.52 -11.47
C VAL A 47 1.79 -10.35 -10.31
N SER A 48 1.84 -11.68 -10.47
CA SER A 48 2.35 -12.59 -9.46
C SER A 48 3.24 -13.66 -10.10
N LEU A 49 4.35 -13.99 -9.45
CA LEU A 49 5.30 -15.02 -9.87
C LEU A 49 5.04 -16.32 -9.11
N SER A 50 5.03 -17.47 -9.80
CA SER A 50 4.99 -18.77 -9.14
C SER A 50 6.27 -19.01 -8.32
N PRO A 51 6.20 -19.73 -7.19
CA PRO A 51 7.37 -19.89 -6.33
C PRO A 51 8.54 -20.60 -7.02
N ASP A 52 8.28 -21.49 -7.99
CA ASP A 52 9.31 -22.12 -8.82
C ASP A 52 9.87 -21.24 -9.95
N GLY A 53 9.33 -20.02 -10.13
CA GLY A 53 9.75 -19.07 -11.16
C GLY A 53 9.34 -19.41 -12.59
N LYS A 54 8.55 -20.47 -12.81
CA LYS A 54 8.19 -20.94 -14.15
C LYS A 54 6.97 -20.25 -14.74
N HIS A 55 6.09 -19.69 -13.91
CA HIS A 55 4.85 -19.08 -14.35
C HIS A 55 4.66 -17.67 -13.82
N ILE A 56 4.13 -16.78 -14.68
CA ILE A 56 3.68 -15.45 -14.29
C ILE A 56 2.18 -15.37 -14.51
N LEU A 57 1.49 -14.89 -13.47
CA LEU A 57 0.11 -14.52 -13.48
C LEU A 57 -0.01 -13.02 -13.76
N VAL A 58 -0.87 -12.62 -14.70
CA VAL A 58 -1.21 -11.23 -15.00
C VAL A 58 -2.72 -11.08 -14.93
N LEU A 59 -3.21 -10.20 -14.06
CA LEU A 59 -4.61 -9.79 -14.00
C LEU A 59 -4.77 -8.49 -14.77
N LYS A 60 -5.48 -8.53 -15.90
CA LYS A 60 -5.56 -7.39 -16.83
C LYS A 60 -6.94 -7.22 -17.46
N THR A 61 -7.29 -6.00 -17.83
CA THR A 61 -8.45 -5.73 -18.69
C THR A 61 -7.99 -5.23 -20.07
N GLU A 62 -8.78 -5.49 -21.10
CA GLU A 62 -8.48 -5.09 -22.49
C GLU A 62 -9.36 -3.94 -22.98
N SER A 63 -10.34 -3.52 -22.19
CA SER A 63 -11.23 -2.42 -22.53
C SER A 63 -11.67 -1.68 -21.27
N LYS A 64 -12.11 -0.43 -21.42
CA LYS A 64 -12.49 0.43 -20.29
C LYS A 64 -13.62 -0.19 -19.45
N GLU A 65 -14.57 -0.86 -20.09
CA GLU A 65 -15.72 -1.50 -19.45
C GLU A 65 -15.59 -3.03 -19.33
N GLY A 66 -14.44 -3.60 -19.69
CA GLY A 66 -14.23 -5.04 -19.68
C GLY A 66 -13.85 -5.58 -18.31
N ASP A 67 -14.29 -6.81 -18.03
CA ASP A 67 -13.87 -7.57 -16.85
C ASP A 67 -12.38 -7.90 -16.91
N TYR A 68 -11.76 -8.05 -15.75
CA TYR A 68 -10.40 -8.57 -15.68
C TYR A 68 -10.33 -10.03 -16.16
N LEU A 69 -9.36 -10.27 -17.02
CA LEU A 69 -8.90 -11.58 -17.46
C LEU A 69 -7.69 -11.99 -16.62
N LEU A 70 -7.66 -13.27 -16.28
CA LEU A 70 -6.54 -13.94 -15.66
C LEU A 70 -5.72 -14.62 -16.75
N GLU A 71 -4.53 -14.09 -17.02
CA GLU A 71 -3.58 -14.67 -17.97
C GLU A 71 -2.38 -15.29 -17.23
N ILE A 72 -2.03 -16.52 -17.59
CA ILE A 72 -0.87 -17.24 -17.06
C ILE A 72 0.10 -17.45 -18.20
N TYR A 73 1.35 -17.05 -18.01
CA TYR A 73 2.44 -17.16 -18.97
C TYR A 73 3.54 -18.07 -18.43
N GLU A 74 4.24 -18.76 -19.32
CA GLU A 74 5.51 -19.41 -18.97
C GLU A 74 6.63 -18.38 -19.00
N THR A 75 7.48 -18.32 -17.98
CA THR A 75 8.59 -17.34 -17.95
C THR A 75 9.68 -17.63 -18.98
N ALA A 76 9.65 -18.81 -19.60
CA ALA A 76 10.53 -19.16 -20.71
C ALA A 76 10.04 -18.56 -22.05
N ASP A 77 8.73 -18.35 -22.20
CA ASP A 77 8.11 -17.76 -23.40
C ASP A 77 6.90 -16.91 -23.02
N MET A 78 7.12 -15.59 -22.96
CA MET A 78 6.08 -14.60 -22.66
C MET A 78 5.30 -14.16 -23.90
N SER A 79 5.51 -14.76 -25.08
CA SER A 79 4.88 -14.31 -26.33
C SER A 79 3.37 -14.59 -26.39
N LYS A 80 2.90 -15.57 -25.62
CA LYS A 80 1.48 -15.95 -25.53
C LYS A 80 1.16 -16.54 -24.15
N PRO A 81 -0.08 -16.38 -23.67
CA PRO A 81 -0.48 -17.01 -22.42
C PRO A 81 -0.61 -18.53 -22.58
N LEU A 82 -0.10 -19.27 -21.60
CA LEU A 82 -0.40 -20.69 -21.37
C LEU A 82 -1.88 -20.91 -21.02
N ARG A 83 -2.46 -19.97 -20.26
CA ARG A 83 -3.88 -19.94 -19.91
C ARG A 83 -4.40 -18.52 -20.02
N ARG A 84 -5.61 -18.38 -20.55
CA ARG A 84 -6.36 -17.13 -20.55
C ARG A 84 -7.77 -17.46 -20.07
N LEU A 85 -8.11 -16.93 -18.91
CA LEU A 85 -9.28 -17.32 -18.15
C LEU A 85 -10.11 -16.08 -17.80
N ASN A 86 -11.41 -16.25 -17.72
CA ASN A 86 -12.36 -15.30 -17.16
C ASN A 86 -13.22 -16.04 -16.12
N ALA A 87 -14.11 -15.31 -15.44
CA ALA A 87 -15.01 -15.88 -14.44
C ALA A 87 -16.50 -15.66 -14.75
N ASP A 88 -16.90 -15.61 -16.03
CA ASP A 88 -18.30 -15.34 -16.44
C ASP A 88 -19.33 -16.25 -15.73
N PRO A 89 -20.37 -15.71 -15.07
CA PRO A 89 -20.83 -14.30 -15.04
C PRO A 89 -20.29 -13.43 -13.90
N MET A 90 -19.27 -13.90 -13.20
CA MET A 90 -18.49 -13.14 -12.23
C MET A 90 -17.31 -12.42 -12.92
N GLU A 91 -16.72 -11.46 -12.21
CA GLU A 91 -15.46 -10.82 -12.56
C GLU A 91 -14.39 -11.20 -11.53
N ILE A 92 -13.18 -11.52 -11.99
CA ILE A 92 -12.03 -11.78 -11.11
C ILE A 92 -11.49 -10.44 -10.60
N ILE A 93 -11.40 -10.26 -9.29
CA ILE A 93 -10.90 -9.00 -8.70
C ILE A 93 -9.54 -9.16 -8.02
N SER A 94 -9.15 -10.39 -7.68
CA SER A 94 -7.82 -10.69 -7.17
C SER A 94 -7.39 -12.10 -7.56
N ALA A 95 -6.09 -12.30 -7.70
CA ALA A 95 -5.47 -13.59 -7.96
C ALA A 95 -3.98 -13.54 -7.59
N ARG A 96 -3.48 -14.57 -6.89
CA ARG A 96 -2.05 -14.74 -6.62
C ARG A 96 -1.66 -16.22 -6.52
N TRP A 97 -0.41 -16.53 -6.83
CA TRP A 97 0.15 -17.86 -6.55
C TRP A 97 0.22 -18.12 -5.04
N VAL A 98 -0.14 -19.33 -4.65
CA VAL A 98 0.00 -19.82 -3.27
C VAL A 98 0.94 -21.01 -3.15
N ASN A 99 1.15 -21.72 -4.26
CA ASN A 99 2.26 -22.65 -4.47
C ASN A 99 2.55 -22.76 -5.98
N ASP A 100 3.26 -23.79 -6.42
CA ASP A 100 3.66 -23.96 -7.83
C ASP A 100 2.48 -24.32 -8.78
N ASN A 101 1.34 -24.78 -8.23
CA ASN A 101 0.22 -25.32 -9.00
C ASN A 101 -1.11 -24.59 -8.75
N TYR A 102 -1.25 -23.92 -7.61
CA TYR A 102 -2.49 -23.29 -7.17
C TYR A 102 -2.38 -21.77 -7.18
N ILE A 103 -3.40 -21.16 -7.75
CA ILE A 103 -3.71 -19.73 -7.62
C ILE A 103 -4.92 -19.60 -6.71
N PHE A 104 -4.91 -18.59 -5.86
CA PHE A 104 -6.02 -18.26 -4.98
C PHE A 104 -6.46 -16.82 -5.22
N GLY A 105 -7.76 -16.57 -5.18
CA GLY A 105 -8.31 -15.26 -5.50
C GLY A 105 -9.75 -15.07 -5.09
N THR A 106 -10.24 -13.87 -5.35
CA THR A 106 -11.63 -13.47 -5.13
C THR A 106 -12.23 -13.03 -6.46
N ALA A 107 -13.47 -13.43 -6.69
CA ALA A 107 -14.31 -12.95 -7.76
C ALA A 107 -15.59 -12.34 -7.19
N TRP A 108 -16.26 -11.49 -7.95
CA TRP A 108 -17.52 -10.87 -7.54
C TRP A 108 -18.54 -10.84 -8.68
N GLN A 109 -19.82 -10.73 -8.34
CA GLN A 109 -20.88 -10.58 -9.32
C GLN A 109 -21.93 -9.60 -8.81
N VAL A 110 -22.41 -8.71 -9.68
CA VAL A 110 -23.62 -7.91 -9.39
C VAL A 110 -24.83 -8.83 -9.41
N LYS A 111 -25.50 -8.99 -8.26
CA LYS A 111 -26.64 -9.91 -8.08
C LYS A 111 -27.98 -9.19 -7.96
N ARG A 112 -27.95 -7.90 -7.63
CA ARG A 112 -29.14 -7.07 -7.40
C ARG A 112 -28.92 -5.67 -7.96
N SER A 113 -29.99 -5.01 -8.40
CA SER A 113 -29.96 -3.65 -8.94
C SER A 113 -30.11 -2.56 -7.88
N SER A 114 -30.52 -2.95 -6.67
CA SER A 114 -30.74 -2.06 -5.53
C SER A 114 -30.54 -2.81 -4.23
N VAL A 115 -30.28 -2.04 -3.18
CA VAL A 115 -30.13 -2.52 -1.80
C VAL A 115 -31.14 -1.80 -0.90
N LYS A 116 -31.49 -2.38 0.24
CA LYS A 116 -32.50 -1.79 1.15
C LYS A 116 -31.90 -0.74 2.09
N GLY A 117 -30.63 -0.89 2.44
CA GLY A 117 -29.90 0.02 3.30
C GLY A 117 -28.57 0.45 2.69
N PRO A 118 -27.99 1.56 3.16
CA PRO A 118 -26.70 2.05 2.68
C PRO A 118 -25.55 1.07 2.91
N GLU A 119 -25.69 0.17 3.88
CA GLU A 119 -24.68 -0.80 4.32
C GLU A 119 -24.64 -2.11 3.51
N GLU A 120 -25.63 -2.33 2.63
CA GLU A 120 -25.76 -3.53 1.80
C GLU A 120 -25.04 -3.33 0.45
N ASP A 121 -24.43 -4.39 -0.10
CA ASP A 121 -23.77 -4.36 -1.41
C ASP A 121 -24.65 -5.02 -2.49
N VAL A 122 -24.64 -4.42 -3.69
CA VAL A 122 -25.24 -5.01 -4.90
C VAL A 122 -24.46 -6.23 -5.42
N ARG A 123 -23.22 -6.39 -4.96
CA ARG A 123 -22.33 -7.49 -5.33
C ARG A 123 -22.35 -8.62 -4.30
N GLU A 124 -22.10 -9.83 -4.78
CA GLU A 124 -21.71 -10.98 -3.96
C GLU A 124 -20.28 -11.39 -4.31
N TYR A 125 -19.52 -11.81 -3.30
CA TYR A 125 -18.12 -12.22 -3.43
C TYR A 125 -17.99 -13.73 -3.32
N ALA A 126 -17.06 -14.31 -4.07
CA ALA A 126 -16.70 -15.71 -3.95
C ALA A 126 -15.18 -15.86 -3.93
N THR A 127 -14.69 -16.60 -2.96
CA THR A 127 -13.31 -17.07 -2.93
C THR A 127 -13.17 -18.30 -3.81
N TYR A 128 -12.10 -18.35 -4.61
CA TYR A 128 -11.80 -19.48 -5.48
C TYR A 128 -10.33 -19.89 -5.37
N SER A 129 -10.08 -21.16 -5.70
CA SER A 129 -8.76 -21.64 -6.09
C SER A 129 -8.78 -22.11 -7.53
N TYR A 130 -7.65 -21.98 -8.22
CA TYR A 130 -7.46 -22.47 -9.57
C TYR A 130 -6.24 -23.39 -9.59
N ASN A 131 -6.42 -24.62 -10.05
CA ASN A 131 -5.37 -25.61 -10.23
C ASN A 131 -4.88 -25.56 -11.69
N LEU A 132 -3.58 -25.27 -11.88
CA LEU A 132 -2.96 -25.10 -13.19
C LEU A 132 -2.95 -26.38 -14.01
N GLU A 133 -2.49 -27.49 -13.42
CA GLU A 133 -2.35 -28.78 -14.08
C GLU A 133 -3.70 -29.36 -14.52
N LYS A 134 -4.70 -29.31 -13.62
CA LYS A 134 -6.06 -29.80 -13.86
C LYS A 134 -6.90 -28.80 -14.66
N ASN A 135 -6.39 -27.58 -14.90
CA ASN A 135 -7.09 -26.49 -15.57
C ASN A 135 -8.50 -26.27 -14.98
N LYS A 136 -8.60 -26.19 -13.65
CA LYS A 136 -9.88 -26.26 -12.95
C LYS A 136 -9.99 -25.20 -11.86
N PHE A 137 -11.09 -24.45 -11.91
CA PHE A 137 -11.55 -23.64 -10.79
C PHE A 137 -12.29 -24.50 -9.76
N SER A 138 -12.06 -24.18 -8.50
CA SER A 138 -12.78 -24.71 -7.36
C SER A 138 -13.26 -23.56 -6.50
N LYS A 139 -14.55 -23.58 -6.13
CA LYS A 139 -15.07 -22.65 -5.13
C LYS A 139 -14.50 -23.03 -3.76
N VAL A 140 -14.11 -22.03 -2.98
CA VAL A 140 -13.69 -22.22 -1.59
C VAL A 140 -14.83 -21.73 -0.70
N ASP A 141 -15.44 -22.65 0.05
CA ASP A 141 -16.65 -22.35 0.83
C ASP A 141 -16.37 -21.51 2.07
N GLY A 142 -16.64 -20.21 1.98
CA GLY A 142 -16.45 -19.23 3.04
C GLY A 142 -15.62 -18.04 2.54
N ASN A 143 -15.70 -16.91 3.25
CA ASN A 143 -14.86 -15.75 2.93
C ASN A 143 -13.52 -15.88 3.66
N PHE A 144 -12.50 -16.34 2.94
CA PHE A 144 -11.17 -16.56 3.49
C PHE A 144 -10.16 -15.55 2.98
N ASN A 145 -9.33 -15.07 3.90
CA ASN A 145 -8.09 -14.37 3.58
C ASN A 145 -6.91 -15.28 3.91
N ILE A 146 -5.96 -15.40 2.99
CA ILE A 146 -4.71 -16.10 3.26
C ILE A 146 -3.85 -15.21 4.17
N VAL A 147 -3.47 -15.76 5.31
CA VAL A 147 -2.67 -15.13 6.37
C VAL A 147 -1.18 -15.46 6.20
N ASN A 148 -0.86 -16.71 5.84
CA ASN A 148 0.51 -17.17 5.67
C ASN A 148 0.57 -18.25 4.59
N ASN A 149 1.60 -18.23 3.75
CA ASN A 149 1.78 -19.20 2.67
C ASN A 149 2.44 -20.52 3.12
N LEU A 150 2.94 -20.59 4.36
CA LEU A 150 3.59 -21.77 4.95
C LEU A 150 4.64 -22.39 4.02
N PRO A 151 5.76 -21.69 3.73
CA PRO A 151 6.73 -22.13 2.72
C PRO A 151 7.32 -23.53 2.96
N LYS A 152 7.30 -24.03 4.20
CA LYS A 152 7.72 -25.40 4.57
C LYS A 152 6.65 -26.47 4.36
N GLU A 153 5.39 -26.08 4.14
CA GLU A 153 4.24 -26.96 3.88
C GLU A 153 3.59 -26.60 2.51
N PRO A 154 4.23 -26.90 1.36
CA PRO A 154 3.87 -26.32 0.06
C PRO A 154 2.45 -26.65 -0.45
N ASN A 155 1.76 -27.63 0.13
CA ASN A 155 0.37 -27.97 -0.21
C ASN A 155 -0.66 -27.33 0.71
N LYS A 156 -0.21 -26.50 1.66
CA LYS A 156 -1.08 -25.90 2.67
C LYS A 156 -0.83 -24.41 2.78
N VAL A 157 -1.88 -23.70 3.15
CA VAL A 157 -1.82 -22.28 3.50
C VAL A 157 -2.56 -22.05 4.80
N LEU A 158 -2.18 -21.01 5.53
CA LEU A 158 -2.95 -20.54 6.67
C LEU A 158 -3.98 -19.54 6.17
N VAL A 159 -5.26 -19.79 6.45
CA VAL A 159 -6.38 -18.91 6.10
C VAL A 159 -7.11 -18.45 7.35
N ALA A 160 -7.65 -17.23 7.30
CA ALA A 160 -8.55 -16.69 8.31
C ALA A 160 -9.97 -16.56 7.76
N SER A 161 -10.96 -16.92 8.57
CA SER A 161 -12.37 -16.59 8.36
C SER A 161 -12.90 -15.75 9.52
N GLY A 162 -13.65 -14.70 9.21
CA GLY A 162 -14.45 -13.94 10.18
C GLY A 162 -15.94 -14.28 10.05
N ARG A 163 -16.76 -13.86 11.03
CA ARG A 163 -18.20 -13.71 10.79
C ARG A 163 -18.38 -12.61 9.74
N GLU A 164 -19.26 -12.85 8.77
CA GLU A 164 -19.53 -11.95 7.65
C GLU A 164 -19.87 -10.52 8.08
N ASN A 165 -19.58 -9.60 7.16
CA ASN A 165 -20.00 -8.20 7.17
C ASN A 165 -21.48 -8.05 7.53
N ASP A 166 -21.77 -7.38 8.64
CA ASP A 166 -22.82 -6.37 8.66
C ASP A 166 -22.10 -5.01 8.56
N GLY A 167 -22.26 -4.31 7.44
CA GLY A 167 -21.86 -2.90 7.33
C GLY A 167 -20.72 -2.60 6.35
N GLY A 168 -21.01 -2.50 5.05
CA GLY A 168 -20.06 -2.11 4.01
C GLY A 168 -19.75 -0.60 3.89
N SER A 169 -20.23 0.25 4.80
CA SER A 169 -19.93 1.69 4.79
C SER A 169 -19.69 2.32 6.16
N GLY A 170 -19.79 1.57 7.26
CA GLY A 170 -19.41 2.04 8.59
C GLY A 170 -17.90 1.96 8.83
N VAL A 171 -17.28 3.09 9.17
CA VAL A 171 -15.96 3.10 9.83
C VAL A 171 -16.15 2.49 11.23
N ASP A 172 -16.21 1.15 11.33
CA ASP A 172 -16.14 0.46 12.61
C ASP A 172 -14.66 0.38 13.03
N PRO A 173 -14.19 1.24 13.96
CA PRO A 173 -12.80 1.20 14.41
C PRO A 173 -12.47 -0.13 15.10
N PHE A 174 -13.47 -0.92 15.47
CA PHE A 174 -13.31 -2.22 16.11
C PHE A 174 -13.36 -3.40 15.14
N ALA A 175 -13.49 -3.17 13.83
CA ALA A 175 -13.46 -4.24 12.83
C ALA A 175 -12.17 -5.07 12.90
N ALA A 176 -11.05 -4.42 13.22
CA ALA A 176 -9.75 -5.05 13.43
C ALA A 176 -9.74 -6.00 14.66
N PHE A 177 -10.59 -5.77 15.66
CA PHE A 177 -10.72 -6.58 16.87
C PHE A 177 -11.89 -7.57 16.81
N ARG A 178 -12.44 -7.85 15.62
CA ARG A 178 -13.46 -8.89 15.46
C ARG A 178 -12.80 -10.27 15.48
N PRO A 179 -13.31 -11.22 16.29
CA PRO A 179 -12.73 -12.55 16.38
C PRO A 179 -12.67 -13.29 15.03
N ARG A 180 -11.49 -13.82 14.69
CA ARG A 180 -11.25 -14.62 13.49
C ARG A 180 -10.87 -16.05 13.87
N SER A 181 -11.32 -17.01 13.07
CA SER A 181 -10.83 -18.40 13.15
C SER A 181 -9.79 -18.64 12.07
N TYR A 182 -8.69 -19.28 12.46
CA TYR A 182 -7.53 -19.54 11.61
C TYR A 182 -7.43 -21.03 11.35
N TYR A 183 -7.29 -21.40 10.08
CA TYR A 183 -7.24 -22.78 9.64
C TYR A 183 -6.01 -23.01 8.77
N ARG A 184 -5.33 -24.12 9.00
CA ARG A 184 -4.43 -24.69 8.00
C ARG A 184 -5.31 -25.38 6.95
N TYR A 185 -5.26 -24.86 5.73
CA TYR A 185 -6.09 -25.27 4.61
C TYR A 185 -5.26 -26.07 3.61
N ASP A 186 -5.67 -27.30 3.33
CA ASP A 186 -5.03 -28.16 2.33
C ASP A 186 -5.58 -27.83 0.94
N LEU A 187 -4.69 -27.43 0.03
CA LEU A 187 -5.05 -26.91 -1.28
C LEU A 187 -5.61 -27.99 -2.22
N GLU A 188 -5.27 -29.26 -2.00
CA GLU A 188 -5.70 -30.36 -2.86
C GLU A 188 -7.02 -30.99 -2.42
N SER A 189 -7.12 -31.33 -1.13
CA SER A 189 -8.30 -31.97 -0.56
C SER A 189 -9.38 -30.97 -0.15
N GLY A 190 -9.01 -29.70 0.08
CA GLY A 190 -9.87 -28.68 0.67
C GLY A 190 -10.10 -28.87 2.18
N ALA A 191 -9.40 -29.80 2.82
CA ALA A 191 -9.51 -30.06 4.25
C ALA A 191 -9.04 -28.86 5.08
N ARG A 192 -9.66 -28.69 6.26
CA ARG A 192 -9.41 -27.58 7.19
C ARG A 192 -9.05 -28.13 8.56
N GLU A 193 -7.89 -27.72 9.05
CA GLU A 193 -7.45 -27.96 10.43
C GLU A 193 -7.49 -26.64 11.19
N LEU A 194 -8.27 -26.57 12.27
CA LEU A 194 -8.35 -25.37 13.11
C LEU A 194 -7.04 -25.17 13.90
N ILE A 195 -6.39 -24.03 13.72
CA ILE A 195 -5.14 -23.66 14.42
C ILE A 195 -5.44 -22.76 15.62
N LEU A 196 -6.30 -21.77 15.42
CA LEU A 196 -6.68 -20.84 16.46
C LEU A 196 -8.11 -20.39 16.24
N LYS A 197 -8.93 -20.45 17.28
CA LYS A 197 -10.25 -19.82 17.30
C LYS A 197 -10.14 -18.51 18.08
N GLY A 198 -10.28 -17.39 17.39
CA GLY A 198 -10.33 -16.08 18.03
C GLY A 198 -11.52 -15.97 19.00
N SER A 199 -11.33 -15.19 20.04
CA SER A 199 -12.33 -14.87 21.06
C SER A 199 -12.42 -13.35 21.25
N GLU A 200 -13.37 -12.85 22.04
CA GLU A 200 -13.40 -11.41 22.37
C GLU A 200 -12.10 -10.94 23.03
N LYS A 201 -11.47 -11.81 23.82
CA LYS A 201 -10.18 -11.52 24.48
C LYS A 201 -8.99 -11.63 23.54
N TYR A 202 -9.00 -12.55 22.58
CA TYR A 202 -7.91 -12.77 21.62
C TYR A 202 -8.50 -12.79 20.21
N PRO A 203 -8.87 -11.63 19.65
CA PRO A 203 -9.70 -11.58 18.45
C PRO A 203 -8.92 -12.00 17.20
N THR A 204 -7.66 -11.59 17.09
CA THR A 204 -6.81 -11.86 15.93
C THR A 204 -5.50 -12.52 16.36
N ALA A 205 -4.61 -12.82 15.41
CA ALA A 205 -3.26 -13.27 15.72
C ALA A 205 -2.32 -12.97 14.55
N THR A 206 -1.10 -12.58 14.88
CA THR A 206 0.07 -12.57 13.98
C THR A 206 0.78 -13.91 14.11
N PHE A 207 1.25 -14.43 12.98
CA PHE A 207 1.86 -15.76 12.87
C PHE A 207 3.30 -15.67 12.39
N ASP A 208 4.18 -16.54 12.91
CA ASP A 208 5.50 -16.74 12.34
C ASP A 208 5.46 -17.58 11.05
N ASN A 209 6.61 -17.76 10.41
CA ASN A 209 6.75 -18.49 9.14
C ASN A 209 6.30 -19.94 9.19
N ASP A 210 6.30 -20.55 10.38
CA ASP A 210 5.89 -21.93 10.59
C ASP A 210 4.40 -22.04 10.90
N GLY A 211 3.69 -20.91 10.87
CA GLY A 211 2.26 -20.85 11.15
C GLY A 211 1.94 -20.96 12.63
N ASN A 212 2.90 -20.68 13.52
CA ASN A 212 2.61 -20.58 14.94
C ASN A 212 2.02 -19.18 15.23
N PRO A 213 0.89 -19.08 15.93
CA PRO A 213 0.36 -17.81 16.41
C PRO A 213 1.22 -17.25 17.55
N ARG A 214 1.74 -16.03 17.38
CA ARG A 214 2.77 -15.45 18.26
C ARG A 214 2.36 -14.18 18.99
N TYR A 215 1.52 -13.34 18.39
CA TYR A 215 1.13 -12.05 18.94
C TYR A 215 -0.36 -11.79 18.69
N THR A 216 -1.03 -11.11 19.62
CA THR A 216 -2.36 -10.52 19.44
C THR A 216 -2.51 -9.28 20.32
N SER A 217 -3.40 -8.39 19.94
CA SER A 217 -3.86 -7.30 20.80
C SER A 217 -5.38 -7.32 20.95
N SER A 218 -5.89 -6.72 22.03
CA SER A 218 -7.33 -6.62 22.30
C SER A 218 -7.64 -5.35 23.09
N VAL A 219 -8.81 -4.77 22.86
CA VAL A 219 -9.31 -3.66 23.67
C VAL A 219 -10.23 -4.20 24.77
N ASP A 220 -9.90 -3.92 26.02
CA ASP A 220 -10.79 -4.15 27.14
C ASP A 220 -11.89 -3.09 27.12
N ARG A 221 -13.10 -3.48 26.70
CA ARG A 221 -14.23 -2.55 26.55
C ARG A 221 -14.72 -1.94 27.86
N SER A 222 -14.35 -2.51 29.01
CA SER A 222 -14.76 -1.96 30.31
C SER A 222 -13.87 -0.82 30.77
N THR A 223 -12.58 -0.86 30.41
CA THR A 223 -11.59 0.16 30.77
C THR A 223 -11.13 1.00 29.59
N ASN A 224 -11.56 0.68 28.36
CA ASN A 224 -11.08 1.26 27.10
C ASN A 224 -9.56 1.13 26.89
N GLU A 225 -8.93 0.14 27.52
CA GLU A 225 -7.49 -0.09 27.44
C GLU A 225 -7.13 -1.13 26.36
N LEU A 226 -6.13 -0.82 25.53
CA LEU A 226 -5.48 -1.82 24.70
C LEU A 226 -4.52 -2.67 25.54
N LYS A 227 -4.62 -3.98 25.34
CA LYS A 227 -3.74 -4.99 25.93
C LYS A 227 -3.04 -5.77 24.83
N GLN A 228 -1.78 -6.09 25.05
CA GLN A 228 -0.96 -6.85 24.11
C GLN A 228 -0.59 -8.20 24.70
N TYR A 229 -0.56 -9.22 23.85
CA TYR A 229 -0.30 -10.58 24.26
C TYR A 229 0.68 -11.26 23.32
N TYR A 230 1.55 -12.09 23.88
CA TYR A 230 2.47 -12.93 23.13
C TYR A 230 2.39 -14.39 23.60
N ARG A 231 2.98 -15.28 22.81
CA ARG A 231 3.29 -16.65 23.23
C ARG A 231 4.44 -17.27 22.42
N LEU A 232 5.05 -18.31 22.97
CA LEU A 232 6.02 -19.14 22.24
C LEU A 232 5.31 -20.19 21.38
N PRO A 233 5.98 -20.73 20.35
CA PRO A 233 5.48 -21.90 19.64
C PRO A 233 5.19 -23.06 20.60
N GLY A 234 4.01 -23.67 20.47
CA GLY A 234 3.55 -24.76 21.33
C GLY A 234 2.86 -24.34 22.63
N ASP A 235 2.92 -23.06 23.02
CA ASP A 235 2.22 -22.58 24.22
C ASP A 235 0.69 -22.63 24.05
N GLY A 236 0.02 -23.22 25.04
CA GLY A 236 -1.45 -23.30 25.09
C GLY A 236 -2.15 -22.02 25.55
N SER A 237 -1.41 -21.06 26.12
CA SER A 237 -1.95 -19.81 26.68
C SER A 237 -1.22 -18.58 26.16
N TRP A 238 -1.90 -17.44 26.24
CA TRP A 238 -1.35 -16.12 25.92
C TRP A 238 -0.82 -15.45 27.20
N LYS A 239 0.33 -14.78 27.11
CA LYS A 239 0.92 -13.97 28.18
C LYS A 239 0.77 -12.49 27.83
N GLU A 240 0.31 -11.68 28.77
CA GLU A 240 0.22 -10.22 28.59
C GLU A 240 1.63 -9.60 28.64
N PHE A 241 1.87 -8.55 27.86
CA PHE A 241 3.10 -7.77 27.91
C PHE A 241 2.87 -6.32 27.53
N GLY A 242 3.89 -5.50 27.77
CA GLY A 242 3.85 -4.07 27.52
C GLY A 242 2.94 -3.34 28.50
N GLU A 243 2.82 -2.04 28.28
CA GLU A 243 1.89 -1.20 29.02
C GLU A 243 0.46 -1.41 28.50
N ARG A 244 -0.51 -1.02 29.35
CA ARG A 244 -1.90 -0.88 28.92
C ARG A 244 -2.10 0.55 28.45
N TYR A 245 -2.67 0.69 27.28
CA TYR A 245 -2.88 2.00 26.67
C TYR A 245 -4.37 2.35 26.75
N ASP A 246 -4.72 3.21 27.69
CA ASP A 246 -6.07 3.79 27.79
C ASP A 246 -6.31 4.72 26.60
N PHE A 247 -7.34 4.45 25.82
CA PHE A 247 -7.71 5.26 24.66
C PHE A 247 -8.34 6.61 25.04
N ASP A 248 -8.74 6.80 26.30
CA ASP A 248 -9.24 8.07 26.79
C ASP A 248 -8.09 9.05 27.11
N GLU A 249 -6.85 8.55 27.23
CA GLU A 249 -5.63 9.35 27.44
C GLU A 249 -4.97 9.68 26.09
N TYR A 250 -4.87 10.97 25.76
CA TYR A 250 -4.48 11.37 24.41
C TYR A 250 -3.03 11.04 24.05
N GLU A 251 -2.13 11.00 25.04
CA GLU A 251 -0.72 10.62 24.88
C GLU A 251 -0.55 9.15 24.42
N ASN A 252 -1.60 8.33 24.56
CA ASN A 252 -1.60 6.96 24.08
C ASN A 252 -2.04 6.86 22.61
N LEU A 253 -2.80 7.84 22.11
CA LEU A 253 -3.38 7.79 20.77
C LEU A 253 -2.32 7.74 19.67
N TYR A 254 -1.17 8.38 19.88
CA TYR A 254 -0.04 8.29 18.95
C TYR A 254 0.37 6.83 18.67
N ARG A 255 0.51 6.00 19.69
CA ARG A 255 0.94 4.58 19.55
C ARG A 255 -0.14 3.73 18.87
N VAL A 256 -1.39 4.02 19.20
CA VAL A 256 -2.55 3.22 18.77
C VAL A 256 -2.95 3.56 17.35
N LEU A 257 -3.10 4.86 17.06
CA LEU A 257 -3.55 5.37 15.77
C LEU A 257 -2.40 5.51 14.77
N GLY A 258 -1.16 5.60 15.26
CA GLY A 258 0.06 5.58 14.47
C GLY A 258 0.34 4.26 13.75
N GLY A 259 -0.23 3.16 14.22
CA GLY A 259 -0.16 1.85 13.56
C GLY A 259 1.24 1.20 13.56
N PHE A 260 2.22 1.80 14.22
CA PHE A 260 3.59 1.30 14.32
C PHE A 260 3.85 0.58 15.65
N MET A 261 2.80 0.16 16.39
CA MET A 261 2.96 -0.58 17.65
C MET A 261 2.70 -2.09 17.44
N GLY A 262 3.54 -2.90 18.06
CA GLY A 262 3.36 -4.36 18.14
C GLY A 262 4.43 -5.15 17.40
N VAL A 263 4.26 -6.48 17.36
CA VAL A 263 5.25 -7.38 16.76
C VAL A 263 5.17 -7.30 15.23
N VAL A 264 6.28 -6.92 14.60
CA VAL A 264 6.42 -6.72 13.15
C VAL A 264 7.24 -7.81 12.46
N GLY A 265 7.92 -8.67 13.22
CA GLY A 265 8.68 -9.79 12.67
C GLY A 265 9.16 -10.75 13.74
N PHE A 266 9.75 -11.85 13.28
CA PHE A 266 10.28 -12.93 14.12
C PHE A 266 11.69 -13.26 13.65
N ASP A 267 12.54 -13.67 14.58
CA ASP A 267 13.85 -14.22 14.22
C ASP A 267 13.64 -15.60 13.55
N ASP A 268 14.42 -15.89 12.51
CA ASP A 268 14.28 -17.08 11.69
C ASP A 268 14.96 -18.32 12.29
N LYS A 269 15.84 -18.12 13.29
CA LYS A 269 16.68 -19.17 13.91
C LYS A 269 16.34 -19.37 15.37
N ASP A 270 16.03 -18.31 16.10
CA ASP A 270 15.64 -18.35 17.49
C ASP A 270 14.14 -18.03 17.64
N PRO A 271 13.27 -19.04 17.86
CA PRO A 271 11.84 -18.81 18.02
C PRO A 271 11.52 -17.99 19.28
N THR A 272 12.50 -17.70 20.14
CA THR A 272 12.30 -16.91 21.35
C THR A 272 12.56 -15.43 21.14
N ILE A 273 13.03 -15.02 19.95
CA ILE A 273 13.25 -13.63 19.58
C ILE A 273 12.26 -13.20 18.49
N GLY A 274 11.83 -11.96 18.56
CA GLY A 274 11.23 -11.26 17.43
C GLY A 274 11.40 -9.76 17.57
N TYR A 275 10.62 -9.01 16.80
CA TYR A 275 10.86 -7.58 16.62
C TYR A 275 9.59 -6.79 16.79
N VAL A 276 9.68 -5.68 17.51
CA VAL A 276 8.58 -4.78 17.84
C VAL A 276 8.95 -3.37 17.41
N ILE A 277 8.00 -2.63 16.85
CA ILE A 277 8.16 -1.18 16.72
C ILE A 277 7.44 -0.52 17.90
N ASP A 278 8.13 0.39 18.58
CA ASP A 278 7.61 1.17 19.71
C ASP A 278 8.50 2.40 19.96
N ASN A 279 7.97 3.46 20.55
CA ASN A 279 8.74 4.67 20.88
C ASN A 279 9.22 4.71 22.33
N ARG A 280 8.67 3.89 23.25
CA ARG A 280 9.14 3.69 24.63
C ARG A 280 9.44 4.99 25.40
N GLY A 281 8.57 5.99 25.24
CA GLY A 281 8.68 7.31 25.89
C GLY A 281 9.57 8.32 25.15
N GLU A 282 10.18 7.93 24.04
CA GLU A 282 10.88 8.84 23.13
C GLU A 282 9.92 9.44 22.09
N ASP A 283 10.32 10.53 21.47
CA ASP A 283 9.51 11.18 20.44
C ASP A 283 9.35 10.28 19.20
N LYS A 284 10.44 9.68 18.71
CA LYS A 284 10.44 8.86 17.49
C LYS A 284 10.27 7.37 17.77
N ALA A 285 9.42 6.69 17.01
CA ALA A 285 9.31 5.23 17.09
C ALA A 285 10.56 4.55 16.53
N ALA A 286 10.97 3.46 17.18
CA ALA A 286 12.17 2.70 16.85
C ALA A 286 11.85 1.21 16.69
N LEU A 287 12.71 0.49 15.98
CA LEU A 287 12.69 -0.97 15.91
C LEU A 287 13.47 -1.56 17.09
N TRP A 288 12.85 -2.47 17.82
CA TRP A 288 13.41 -3.13 18.99
C TRP A 288 13.38 -4.65 18.83
N GLU A 289 14.35 -5.31 19.43
CA GLU A 289 14.25 -6.74 19.74
C GLU A 289 13.23 -6.99 20.87
N PHE A 290 12.57 -8.14 20.85
CA PHE A 290 11.64 -8.59 21.88
C PHE A 290 11.86 -10.08 22.20
N ASP A 291 12.06 -10.38 23.48
CA ASP A 291 12.27 -11.75 23.99
C ASP A 291 10.92 -12.36 24.44
N PHE A 292 10.46 -13.39 23.73
CA PHE A 292 9.23 -14.14 24.00
C PHE A 292 9.34 -15.11 25.19
N LYS A 293 10.52 -15.34 25.78
CA LYS A 293 10.65 -16.07 27.06
C LYS A 293 10.36 -15.14 28.23
N THR A 294 10.95 -13.96 28.23
CA THR A 294 10.89 -13.01 29.36
C THR A 294 9.71 -12.03 29.22
N GLY A 295 9.30 -11.71 28.00
CA GLY A 295 8.34 -10.65 27.70
C GLY A 295 8.95 -9.25 27.75
N GLU A 296 10.29 -9.15 27.69
CA GLU A 296 11.03 -7.91 27.79
C GLU A 296 11.56 -7.45 26.43
N PHE A 297 11.71 -6.14 26.28
CA PHE A 297 12.35 -5.53 25.11
C PHE A 297 13.86 -5.66 25.24
N GLY A 298 14.52 -6.04 24.16
CA GLY A 298 15.96 -6.16 24.04
C GLY A 298 16.60 -4.92 23.42
N GLU A 299 17.54 -5.14 22.50
CA GLU A 299 18.30 -4.09 21.81
C GLU A 299 17.40 -3.15 20.98
N LYS A 300 17.70 -1.84 21.01
CA LYS A 300 17.19 -0.88 20.03
C LYS A 300 17.98 -1.04 18.73
N ILE A 301 17.38 -1.71 17.75
CA ILE A 301 18.04 -2.05 16.48
C ILE A 301 18.23 -0.80 15.62
N TYR A 302 17.19 0.03 15.50
CA TYR A 302 17.26 1.24 14.68
C TYR A 302 16.23 2.27 15.08
N GLN A 303 16.63 3.54 15.04
CA GLN A 303 15.76 4.70 15.15
C GLN A 303 16.26 5.77 14.18
N ASN A 304 15.34 6.43 13.50
CA ASN A 304 15.66 7.62 12.70
C ASN A 304 15.49 8.87 13.58
N PRO A 305 16.39 9.88 13.49
CA PRO A 305 16.29 11.09 14.31
C PRO A 305 15.12 12.01 13.93
N ASP A 306 14.64 11.95 12.69
CA ASP A 306 13.68 12.90 12.13
C ASP A 306 12.31 12.30 11.84
N ALA A 307 12.17 10.97 11.85
CA ALA A 307 10.97 10.25 11.47
C ALA A 307 10.80 8.94 12.25
N ASP A 308 9.57 8.44 12.32
CA ASP A 308 9.29 7.17 12.98
C ASP A 308 9.66 6.00 12.09
N VAL A 309 10.23 4.95 12.68
CA VAL A 309 10.16 3.64 12.05
C VAL A 309 8.69 3.23 12.04
N ILE A 310 8.11 3.02 10.86
CA ILE A 310 6.68 2.71 10.68
C ILE A 310 6.44 1.28 10.19
N ASN A 311 7.48 0.62 9.66
CA ASN A 311 7.39 -0.74 9.16
C ASN A 311 8.79 -1.37 9.05
N VAL A 312 8.85 -2.63 8.67
CA VAL A 312 10.07 -3.36 8.33
C VAL A 312 9.97 -3.97 6.94
N GLN A 313 11.11 -4.18 6.32
CA GLN A 313 11.22 -5.03 5.15
C GLN A 313 11.79 -6.39 5.57
N THR A 314 11.18 -7.46 5.07
CA THR A 314 11.73 -8.82 5.17
C THR A 314 12.46 -9.20 3.89
N SER A 315 13.30 -10.23 3.96
CA SER A 315 13.96 -10.85 2.80
C SER A 315 12.98 -11.08 1.64
N SER A 316 13.46 -10.85 0.41
CA SER A 316 12.68 -11.11 -0.80
C SER A 316 12.54 -12.60 -1.11
N MET A 317 13.25 -13.46 -0.37
CA MET A 317 13.31 -14.92 -0.53
C MET A 317 12.25 -15.67 0.29
N GLY A 318 11.09 -15.05 0.57
CA GLY A 318 10.03 -15.64 1.39
C GLY A 318 9.51 -16.99 0.89
N TRP A 319 9.50 -17.24 -0.42
CA TRP A 319 9.15 -18.56 -0.97
C TRP A 319 10.17 -19.65 -0.62
N ALA A 320 11.42 -19.30 -0.39
CA ALA A 320 12.46 -20.20 0.09
C ALA A 320 12.42 -20.39 1.62
N GLY A 321 11.44 -19.79 2.30
CA GLY A 321 11.28 -19.86 3.75
C GLY A 321 12.03 -18.78 4.52
N ASP A 322 12.67 -17.85 3.81
CA ASP A 322 13.45 -16.77 4.41
C ASP A 322 12.61 -15.49 4.51
N ASN A 323 12.23 -15.09 5.74
CA ASN A 323 11.59 -13.81 6.02
C ASN A 323 12.28 -13.04 7.15
N HIS A 324 13.60 -13.20 7.32
CA HIS A 324 14.33 -12.37 8.29
C HIS A 324 14.21 -10.87 7.91
N ILE A 325 14.34 -9.99 8.90
CA ILE A 325 14.26 -8.54 8.67
C ILE A 325 15.54 -8.04 8.02
N VAL A 326 15.39 -7.29 6.92
CA VAL A 326 16.50 -6.78 6.12
C VAL A 326 16.62 -5.25 6.17
N ALA A 327 15.54 -4.56 6.57
CA ALA A 327 15.57 -3.10 6.78
C ALA A 327 14.45 -2.62 7.70
N ALA A 328 14.68 -1.49 8.38
CA ALA A 328 13.63 -0.65 8.95
C ALA A 328 13.14 0.38 7.91
N ILE A 329 11.84 0.65 7.88
CA ILE A 329 11.20 1.59 6.94
C ILE A 329 10.66 2.81 7.69
N PHE A 330 10.95 4.01 7.18
CA PHE A 330 10.50 5.29 7.74
C PHE A 330 10.14 6.27 6.61
N PRO A 331 9.25 7.25 6.85
CA PRO A 331 8.89 8.24 5.84
C PRO A 331 10.00 9.29 5.64
N GLY A 332 10.02 9.86 4.44
CA GLY A 332 10.95 10.88 3.98
C GLY A 332 10.48 11.40 2.62
N ALA A 333 11.40 11.70 1.70
CA ALA A 333 11.01 11.98 0.32
C ALA A 333 10.29 10.78 -0.29
N LYS A 334 10.76 9.56 -0.03
CA LYS A 334 10.03 8.31 -0.27
C LYS A 334 9.91 7.52 1.04
N TYR A 335 9.40 6.30 0.98
CA TYR A 335 9.67 5.34 2.05
C TYR A 335 11.15 4.96 2.01
N GLU A 336 11.90 5.49 2.97
CA GLU A 336 13.32 5.25 3.12
C GLU A 336 13.56 3.93 3.85
N ARG A 337 14.74 3.36 3.66
CA ARG A 337 15.15 2.08 4.23
C ARG A 337 16.49 2.20 4.94
N ALA A 338 16.51 1.88 6.22
CA ALA A 338 17.75 1.60 6.95
C ALA A 338 18.05 0.10 6.86
N TRP A 339 18.99 -0.26 5.99
CA TRP A 339 19.33 -1.63 5.68
C TRP A 339 20.24 -2.27 6.72
N PHE A 340 19.92 -3.49 7.11
CA PHE A 340 20.75 -4.38 7.93
C PHE A 340 21.36 -5.51 7.09
N ASP A 341 20.70 -5.88 5.99
CA ASP A 341 21.19 -6.85 5.02
C ASP A 341 21.83 -6.16 3.81
N THR A 342 23.12 -6.43 3.59
CA THR A 342 23.89 -5.82 2.51
C THR A 342 23.59 -6.40 1.13
N GLU A 343 23.15 -7.67 1.04
CA GLU A 343 22.84 -8.34 -0.21
C GLU A 343 21.51 -7.84 -0.79
N GLU A 344 20.48 -7.76 0.05
CA GLU A 344 19.18 -7.19 -0.31
C GLU A 344 19.30 -5.71 -0.63
N LYS A 345 20.12 -4.96 0.12
CA LYS A 345 20.43 -3.57 -0.24
C LYS A 345 21.04 -3.49 -1.64
N ALA A 346 22.07 -4.29 -1.92
CA ALA A 346 22.75 -4.27 -3.22
C ALA A 346 21.80 -4.67 -4.36
N LEU A 347 20.89 -5.61 -4.11
CA LEU A 347 19.85 -5.99 -5.05
C LEU A 347 18.92 -4.81 -5.36
N TYR A 348 18.37 -4.15 -4.34
CA TYR A 348 17.50 -2.99 -4.53
C TYR A 348 18.21 -1.82 -5.22
N ASP A 349 19.46 -1.51 -4.84
CA ASP A 349 20.29 -0.49 -5.50
C ASP A 349 20.48 -0.82 -7.00
N ALA A 350 20.66 -2.10 -7.34
CA ALA A 350 20.80 -2.55 -8.73
C ALA A 350 19.49 -2.46 -9.51
N LEU A 351 18.35 -2.76 -8.88
CA LEU A 351 17.02 -2.64 -9.48
C LEU A 351 16.65 -1.17 -9.74
N GLU A 352 16.90 -0.28 -8.79
CA GLU A 352 16.65 1.16 -8.93
C GLU A 352 17.44 1.77 -10.09
N LYS A 353 18.68 1.32 -10.34
CA LYS A 353 19.49 1.74 -11.49
C LYS A 353 18.96 1.23 -12.83
N GLN A 354 18.28 0.08 -12.83
CA GLN A 354 17.80 -0.57 -14.04
C GLN A 354 16.40 -0.13 -14.44
N ILE A 355 15.56 0.28 -13.50
CA ILE A 355 14.16 0.65 -13.77
C ILE A 355 14.08 2.16 -14.10
N PRO A 356 13.56 2.55 -15.28
CA PRO A 356 13.36 3.95 -15.61
C PRO A 356 12.38 4.59 -14.64
N TYR A 357 12.67 5.82 -14.20
CA TYR A 357 11.85 6.55 -13.23
C TYR A 357 11.63 5.77 -11.92
N ALA A 358 12.62 4.96 -11.52
CA ALA A 358 12.59 4.26 -10.25
C ALA A 358 12.41 5.22 -9.07
N HIS A 359 11.46 4.90 -8.19
CA HIS A 359 11.20 5.69 -6.98
C HIS A 359 10.85 4.78 -5.79
N GLN A 360 9.68 4.14 -5.82
CA GLN A 360 9.30 3.10 -4.86
C GLN A 360 9.38 1.72 -5.51
N VAL A 361 10.62 1.25 -5.71
CA VAL A 361 10.87 -0.11 -6.20
C VAL A 361 10.56 -1.12 -5.10
N ALA A 362 9.84 -2.20 -5.45
CA ALA A 362 9.55 -3.32 -4.57
C ALA A 362 9.59 -4.66 -5.33
N ILE A 363 10.03 -5.73 -4.67
CA ILE A 363 9.99 -7.09 -5.22
C ILE A 363 8.64 -7.70 -4.83
N ALA A 364 7.74 -7.87 -5.80
CA ALA A 364 6.41 -8.46 -5.60
C ALA A 364 6.45 -10.00 -5.53
N GLY A 365 7.53 -10.62 -6.00
CA GLY A 365 7.78 -12.04 -5.82
C GLY A 365 9.12 -12.45 -6.44
N ARG A 366 9.83 -13.37 -5.79
CA ARG A 366 11.12 -13.91 -6.22
C ARG A 366 11.10 -15.43 -6.10
N SER A 367 11.54 -16.13 -7.14
CA SER A 367 11.54 -17.60 -7.17
C SER A 367 12.42 -18.17 -6.06
N ARG A 368 12.13 -19.41 -5.63
CA ARG A 368 12.89 -20.10 -4.56
C ARG A 368 14.38 -20.22 -4.85
N ASP A 369 14.77 -20.27 -6.12
CA ASP A 369 16.18 -20.29 -6.55
C ASP A 369 16.80 -18.88 -6.73
N GLY A 370 16.02 -17.83 -6.50
CA GLY A 370 16.43 -16.43 -6.58
C GLY A 370 16.64 -15.87 -7.98
N LYS A 371 16.43 -16.67 -9.05
CA LYS A 371 16.81 -16.32 -10.43
C LYS A 371 15.77 -15.53 -11.21
N THR A 372 14.51 -15.61 -10.80
CA THR A 372 13.38 -14.93 -11.44
C THR A 372 12.67 -14.08 -10.41
N MET A 373 12.34 -12.84 -10.76
CA MET A 373 11.59 -11.94 -9.88
C MET A 373 10.63 -11.06 -10.68
N VAL A 374 9.50 -10.74 -10.06
CA VAL A 374 8.61 -9.67 -10.49
C VAL A 374 8.88 -8.47 -9.59
N VAL A 375 9.19 -7.34 -10.22
CA VAL A 375 9.51 -6.08 -9.57
C VAL A 375 8.46 -5.05 -9.95
N THR A 376 7.98 -4.29 -8.98
CA THR A 376 7.08 -3.16 -9.19
C THR A 376 7.82 -1.84 -8.96
N ASN A 377 7.35 -0.80 -9.64
CA ASN A 377 7.77 0.57 -9.36
C ASN A 377 6.54 1.49 -9.35
N ARG A 378 6.54 2.45 -8.43
CA ARG A 378 5.55 3.53 -8.38
C ARG A 378 6.26 4.82 -7.98
N GLY A 379 5.88 5.93 -8.60
CA GLY A 379 6.49 7.23 -8.34
C GLY A 379 5.82 8.34 -9.14
N PRO A 380 6.28 9.60 -9.00
CA PRO A 380 5.70 10.74 -9.71
C PRO A 380 5.51 10.52 -11.21
N HIS A 381 6.50 9.87 -11.84
CA HIS A 381 6.50 9.57 -13.27
C HIS A 381 6.12 8.11 -13.61
N ASP A 382 5.62 7.33 -12.64
CA ASP A 382 5.23 5.94 -12.84
C ASP A 382 3.96 5.58 -12.06
N PRO A 383 2.80 5.46 -12.75
CA PRO A 383 1.53 5.07 -12.13
C PRO A 383 1.52 3.69 -11.47
N GLY A 384 2.53 2.87 -11.72
CA GLY A 384 2.60 1.49 -11.24
C GLY A 384 3.01 0.57 -12.38
N SER A 385 4.31 0.36 -12.56
CA SER A 385 4.83 -0.54 -13.59
C SER A 385 5.24 -1.89 -13.00
N PHE A 386 5.17 -2.93 -13.84
CA PHE A 386 5.55 -4.30 -13.51
C PHE A 386 6.69 -4.74 -14.43
N TRP A 387 7.71 -5.37 -13.86
CA TRP A 387 8.92 -5.80 -14.55
C TRP A 387 9.24 -7.24 -14.19
N LEU A 388 9.69 -8.01 -15.16
CA LEU A 388 10.32 -9.31 -14.98
C LEU A 388 11.83 -9.12 -14.99
N ILE A 389 12.51 -9.61 -13.95
CA ILE A 389 13.96 -9.79 -13.98
C ILE A 389 14.23 -11.29 -13.95
N LYS A 390 14.93 -11.81 -14.96
CA LYS A 390 15.26 -13.22 -15.09
C LYS A 390 16.68 -13.36 -15.61
N ASP A 391 17.52 -14.10 -14.87
CA ASP A 391 18.94 -14.30 -15.21
C ASP A 391 19.68 -12.97 -15.49
N GLY A 392 19.39 -11.94 -14.67
CA GLY A 392 19.95 -10.59 -14.80
C GLY A 392 19.39 -9.74 -15.96
N LYS A 393 18.47 -10.28 -16.77
CA LYS A 393 17.81 -9.54 -17.85
C LYS A 393 16.47 -8.98 -17.38
N ARG A 394 16.19 -7.73 -17.74
CA ARG A 394 14.93 -7.04 -17.43
C ARG A 394 13.98 -7.00 -18.63
N ALA A 395 12.69 -7.16 -18.38
CA ALA A 395 11.62 -6.97 -19.35
C ALA A 395 10.41 -6.28 -18.70
N LYS A 396 9.79 -5.30 -19.37
CA LYS A 396 8.56 -4.67 -18.87
C LYS A 396 7.38 -5.57 -19.14
N LEU A 397 6.61 -5.91 -18.11
CA LEU A 397 5.38 -6.70 -18.21
C LEU A 397 4.16 -5.81 -18.49
N GLY A 398 4.22 -4.55 -18.06
CA GLY A 398 3.22 -3.52 -18.37
C GLY A 398 3.10 -2.49 -17.25
N SER A 399 1.98 -1.78 -17.18
CA SER A 399 1.67 -0.82 -16.12
C SER A 399 0.18 -0.74 -15.83
N ARG A 400 -0.16 -0.24 -14.64
CA ARG A 400 -1.51 0.07 -14.20
C ARG A 400 -2.23 1.00 -15.17
N ASN A 401 -1.61 2.12 -15.54
CA ASN A 401 -2.14 3.01 -16.57
C ASN A 401 -1.10 3.22 -17.69
N PRO A 402 -1.16 2.46 -18.81
CA PRO A 402 -0.19 2.58 -19.92
C PRO A 402 -0.45 3.78 -20.84
N LEU A 403 -1.60 4.46 -20.68
CA LEU A 403 -1.94 5.65 -21.46
C LEU A 403 -1.32 6.92 -20.87
N LEU A 404 -1.01 6.94 -19.57
CA LEU A 404 -0.20 7.99 -18.95
C LEU A 404 1.27 7.79 -19.28
N LYS A 405 1.86 8.72 -20.01
CA LYS A 405 3.30 8.70 -20.32
C LYS A 405 4.10 9.39 -19.21
N PRO A 406 5.27 8.86 -18.81
CA PRO A 406 6.11 9.46 -17.78
C PRO A 406 6.38 10.94 -18.03
N GLU A 407 6.65 11.30 -19.28
CA GLU A 407 6.98 12.65 -19.70
C GLU A 407 5.76 13.58 -19.66
N GLN A 408 4.55 13.11 -19.38
CA GLN A 408 3.33 13.94 -19.19
C GLN A 408 3.04 14.24 -17.71
N LEU A 409 3.64 13.46 -16.82
CA LEU A 409 3.48 13.59 -15.37
C LEU A 409 4.41 14.69 -14.82
N ALA A 410 4.02 15.22 -13.66
CA ALA A 410 4.67 16.30 -12.94
C ALA A 410 5.71 15.77 -11.94
N ASP A 411 6.76 16.56 -11.75
CA ASP A 411 7.70 16.38 -10.64
C ASP A 411 7.00 16.62 -9.30
N VAL A 412 7.48 15.93 -8.26
CA VAL A 412 7.01 16.13 -6.89
C VAL A 412 8.22 16.37 -6.00
N GLU A 413 8.18 17.43 -5.21
CA GLU A 413 9.26 17.84 -4.30
C GLU A 413 8.86 17.61 -2.84
N PHE A 414 9.79 17.10 -2.03
CA PHE A 414 9.63 17.04 -0.58
C PHE A 414 10.21 18.32 0.04
N ILE A 415 9.38 19.07 0.75
CA ILE A 415 9.76 20.32 1.40
C ILE A 415 9.42 20.28 2.89
N LYS A 416 10.00 21.21 3.64
CA LYS A 416 9.54 21.56 4.99
C LYS A 416 9.32 23.08 5.04
N TYR A 417 8.25 23.51 5.68
CA TYR A 417 7.97 24.94 5.88
C TYR A 417 7.61 25.23 7.34
N PRO A 418 7.91 26.44 7.85
CA PRO A 418 7.51 26.81 9.20
C PRO A 418 6.01 27.15 9.23
N ALA A 419 5.27 26.51 10.13
CA ALA A 419 4.00 27.03 10.62
C ALA A 419 4.23 28.31 11.44
N ARG A 420 3.18 29.10 11.66
CA ARG A 420 3.23 30.38 12.39
C ARG A 420 3.66 30.25 13.85
N ASP A 421 3.52 29.07 14.44
CA ASP A 421 4.03 28.74 15.78
C ASP A 421 5.49 28.27 15.78
N GLY A 422 6.13 28.23 14.61
CA GLY A 422 7.53 27.83 14.41
C GLY A 422 7.73 26.34 14.14
N ARG A 423 6.69 25.49 14.22
CA ARG A 423 6.82 24.06 13.90
C ARG A 423 7.13 23.86 12.42
N MET A 424 8.11 22.99 12.12
CA MET A 424 8.41 22.63 10.74
C MET A 424 7.46 21.54 10.25
N ILE A 425 6.63 21.87 9.27
CA ILE A 425 5.66 20.96 8.67
C ILE A 425 6.26 20.32 7.41
N PRO A 426 6.40 18.99 7.34
CA PRO A 426 6.78 18.28 6.13
C PRO A 426 5.66 18.35 5.09
N ALA A 427 5.99 18.43 3.81
CA ALA A 427 4.99 18.44 2.75
C ALA A 427 5.53 17.97 1.40
N TYR A 428 4.62 17.54 0.53
CA TYR A 428 4.92 17.16 -0.85
C TYR A 428 4.25 18.14 -1.81
N VAL A 429 5.01 18.63 -2.79
CA VAL A 429 4.52 19.62 -3.75
C VAL A 429 4.60 19.05 -5.15
N THR A 430 3.45 18.77 -5.76
CA THR A 430 3.39 18.41 -7.18
C THR A 430 3.42 19.69 -8.01
N LYS A 431 4.46 19.82 -8.85
CA LYS A 431 4.71 21.04 -9.62
C LYS A 431 4.19 20.89 -11.05
N PRO A 432 3.20 21.69 -11.48
CA PRO A 432 2.74 21.68 -12.86
C PRO A 432 3.87 22.13 -13.79
N LYS A 433 3.80 21.68 -15.04
CA LYS A 433 4.74 22.13 -16.06
C LYS A 433 4.44 23.55 -16.50
N GLY A 434 5.48 24.22 -16.98
CA GLY A 434 5.42 25.62 -17.40
C GLY A 434 6.05 26.54 -16.36
N GLU A 435 5.80 27.83 -16.52
CA GLU A 435 6.30 28.87 -15.64
C GLU A 435 5.17 29.40 -14.76
N GLY A 436 5.48 29.65 -13.48
CA GLY A 436 4.55 30.22 -12.52
C GLY A 436 4.43 31.75 -12.64
N PRO A 437 3.72 32.40 -11.69
CA PRO A 437 3.08 31.80 -10.52
C PRO A 437 1.87 30.93 -10.89
N PHE A 438 1.73 29.79 -10.22
CA PHE A 438 0.68 28.81 -10.49
C PHE A 438 -0.54 29.04 -9.59
N PRO A 439 -1.76 28.72 -10.06
CA PRO A 439 -2.87 28.51 -9.14
C PRO A 439 -2.54 27.31 -8.22
N LEU A 440 -2.99 27.34 -6.97
CA LEU A 440 -2.69 26.32 -5.96
C LEU A 440 -3.94 25.56 -5.54
N ILE A 441 -3.80 24.24 -5.41
CA ILE A 441 -4.71 23.39 -4.64
C ILE A 441 -3.95 22.87 -3.42
N VAL A 442 -4.44 23.18 -2.22
CA VAL A 442 -4.01 22.50 -1.00
C VAL A 442 -4.83 21.21 -0.90
N LEU A 443 -4.15 20.07 -0.88
CA LEU A 443 -4.69 18.72 -0.88
C LEU A 443 -4.39 18.01 0.45
N PRO A 444 -5.08 18.34 1.56
CA PRO A 444 -4.91 17.62 2.81
C PRO A 444 -5.42 16.19 2.69
N HIS A 445 -4.65 15.23 3.21
CA HIS A 445 -5.05 13.84 3.27
C HIS A 445 -6.22 13.58 4.24
N GLY A 446 -6.83 12.40 4.11
CA GLY A 446 -7.83 11.89 5.05
C GLY A 446 -7.19 11.34 6.33
N GLY A 447 -8.00 10.75 7.21
CA GLY A 447 -7.53 10.19 8.49
C GLY A 447 -8.14 10.92 9.68
N PRO A 448 -7.39 11.70 10.46
CA PRO A 448 -6.15 12.42 10.09
C PRO A 448 -4.82 11.68 10.35
N HIS A 449 -4.85 10.48 10.94
CA HIS A 449 -3.67 9.73 11.37
C HIS A 449 -3.04 8.91 10.23
N VAL A 450 -2.63 9.58 9.16
CA VAL A 450 -2.04 8.96 7.97
C VAL A 450 -0.71 9.63 7.66
N ASN A 451 0.17 8.90 6.99
CA ASN A 451 1.39 9.43 6.43
C ASN A 451 1.40 9.27 4.92
N GLU A 452 1.86 10.30 4.22
CA GLU A 452 2.17 10.23 2.80
C GLU A 452 3.68 10.35 2.57
N VAL A 453 4.11 9.96 1.39
CA VAL A 453 5.45 10.14 0.83
C VAL A 453 5.31 10.45 -0.65
N ILE A 454 6.37 10.87 -1.33
CA ILE A 454 6.32 11.01 -2.78
C ILE A 454 6.00 9.64 -3.40
N SER A 455 4.96 9.61 -4.23
CA SER A 455 4.51 8.46 -5.00
C SER A 455 3.71 8.95 -6.22
N TYR A 456 3.10 8.03 -6.96
CA TYR A 456 2.06 8.41 -7.91
C TYR A 456 0.76 8.71 -7.18
N ASP A 457 0.40 9.99 -7.06
CA ASP A 457 -0.92 10.43 -6.61
C ASP A 457 -1.77 10.87 -7.81
N GLU A 458 -2.91 10.19 -8.04
CA GLU A 458 -3.75 10.46 -9.21
C GLU A 458 -4.31 11.89 -9.20
N TRP A 459 -4.77 12.38 -8.04
CA TRP A 459 -5.36 13.71 -7.92
C TRP A 459 -4.31 14.80 -8.10
N GLY A 460 -3.16 14.67 -7.43
CA GLY A 460 -2.01 15.55 -7.56
C GLY A 460 -1.55 15.66 -9.01
N GLN A 461 -1.39 14.52 -9.69
CA GLN A 461 -0.96 14.47 -11.09
C GLN A 461 -2.03 15.02 -12.05
N LEU A 462 -3.31 14.71 -11.85
CA LEU A 462 -4.42 15.24 -12.64
C LEU A 462 -4.51 16.77 -12.53
N LEU A 463 -4.44 17.31 -11.31
CA LEU A 463 -4.50 18.74 -11.04
C LEU A 463 -3.28 19.46 -11.62
N ALA A 464 -2.08 18.91 -11.43
CA ALA A 464 -0.85 19.45 -12.00
C ALA A 464 -0.86 19.43 -13.54
N ASN A 465 -1.40 18.38 -14.15
CA ASN A 465 -1.57 18.33 -15.60
C ASN A 465 -2.53 19.41 -16.12
N ASN A 466 -3.45 19.90 -15.27
CA ASN A 466 -4.35 21.01 -15.58
C ASN A 466 -3.80 22.40 -15.17
N GLY A 467 -2.56 22.46 -14.69
CA GLY A 467 -1.84 23.70 -14.41
C GLY A 467 -1.88 24.16 -12.94
N TYR A 468 -2.40 23.33 -12.03
CA TYR A 468 -2.44 23.63 -10.60
C TYR A 468 -1.20 23.10 -9.89
N MET A 469 -0.52 23.93 -9.11
CA MET A 469 0.39 23.44 -8.08
C MET A 469 -0.42 22.73 -7.01
N VAL A 470 0.08 21.62 -6.50
CA VAL A 470 -0.62 20.84 -5.46
C VAL A 470 0.27 20.70 -4.25
N LEU A 471 -0.20 21.15 -3.09
CA LEU A 471 0.47 21.02 -1.81
C LEU A 471 -0.22 19.94 -0.97
N GLN A 472 0.51 18.89 -0.58
CA GLN A 472 0.07 17.84 0.34
C GLN A 472 0.83 17.98 1.67
N PRO A 473 0.31 18.78 2.62
CA PRO A 473 0.98 19.01 3.89
C PRO A 473 0.78 17.84 4.86
N GLN A 474 1.86 17.43 5.54
CA GLN A 474 1.83 16.50 6.66
C GLN A 474 1.63 17.30 7.96
N TYR A 475 0.45 17.91 8.09
CA TYR A 475 0.08 18.75 9.24
C TYR A 475 0.16 17.98 10.56
N ARG A 476 0.16 18.67 11.71
CA ARG A 476 0.19 18.02 13.03
C ARG A 476 -0.90 16.93 13.12
N MET A 477 -0.59 15.77 13.70
CA MET A 477 -1.35 14.49 13.68
C MET A 477 -1.11 13.54 12.49
N SER A 478 -0.45 13.98 11.41
CA SER A 478 0.09 13.03 10.44
C SER A 478 1.08 12.10 11.13
N VAL A 479 0.96 10.80 10.90
CA VAL A 479 1.81 9.81 11.59
C VAL A 479 3.18 9.74 10.91
N GLY A 480 4.20 9.19 11.58
CA GLY A 480 5.52 9.02 10.97
C GLY A 480 6.53 10.14 11.25
N TRP A 481 6.12 11.21 11.94
CA TRP A 481 6.95 12.39 12.24
C TRP A 481 7.19 12.60 13.74
N GLY A 482 6.90 11.60 14.58
CA GLY A 482 7.08 11.61 16.03
C GLY A 482 5.83 11.96 16.84
N GLN A 483 5.91 11.61 18.12
CA GLN A 483 4.86 11.82 19.10
C GLN A 483 4.54 13.30 19.32
N ASP A 484 5.54 14.19 19.39
CA ASP A 484 5.31 15.64 19.57
C ASP A 484 4.49 16.23 18.41
N HIS A 485 4.82 15.84 17.17
CA HIS A 485 4.09 16.26 15.98
C HIS A 485 2.64 15.76 16.02
N PHE A 486 2.42 14.54 16.52
CA PHE A 486 1.09 13.97 16.63
C PHE A 486 0.26 14.63 17.75
N ASP A 487 0.80 14.67 18.97
CA ASP A 487 0.11 15.12 20.18
C ASP A 487 -0.19 16.62 20.15
N SER A 488 0.64 17.42 19.46
CA SER A 488 0.41 18.86 19.29
C SER A 488 -0.88 19.22 18.53
N ALA A 489 -1.53 18.22 17.93
CA ALA A 489 -2.81 18.36 17.23
C ALA A 489 -4.03 18.09 18.11
N TYR A 490 -3.85 17.58 19.33
CA TYR A 490 -4.95 17.23 20.19
C TYR A 490 -5.81 18.48 20.52
N GLY A 491 -7.11 18.38 20.27
CA GLY A 491 -8.03 19.53 20.37
C GLY A 491 -7.83 20.64 19.33
N GLN A 492 -6.97 20.45 18.31
CA GLN A 492 -6.62 21.49 17.31
C GLN A 492 -7.30 21.29 15.95
N HIS A 493 -8.36 20.48 15.88
CA HIS A 493 -9.15 20.30 14.66
C HIS A 493 -9.77 21.63 14.24
N GLY A 494 -9.52 22.05 13.00
CA GLY A 494 -9.96 23.33 12.47
C GLY A 494 -9.23 24.56 13.04
N LEU A 495 -8.29 24.37 13.97
CA LEU A 495 -7.45 25.40 14.59
C LEU A 495 -6.02 25.29 14.06
N ALA A 496 -5.04 24.97 14.92
CA ALA A 496 -3.64 24.92 14.52
C ALA A 496 -3.35 23.87 13.42
N MET A 497 -4.11 22.77 13.37
CA MET A 497 -4.03 21.83 12.23
C MET A 497 -4.42 22.47 10.90
N GLN A 498 -5.34 23.44 10.92
CA GLN A 498 -5.74 24.19 9.73
C GLN A 498 -4.71 25.29 9.42
N ASP A 499 -4.18 25.95 10.45
CA ASP A 499 -3.07 26.91 10.30
C ASP A 499 -1.87 26.28 9.59
N ASP A 500 -1.50 25.04 9.92
CA ASP A 500 -0.42 24.31 9.22
C ASP A 500 -0.62 24.27 7.70
N LYS A 501 -1.87 24.11 7.24
CA LYS A 501 -2.21 24.04 5.80
C LYS A 501 -2.14 25.42 5.15
N ASP A 502 -2.69 26.42 5.84
CA ASP A 502 -2.73 27.81 5.39
C ASP A 502 -1.32 28.40 5.30
N ASP A 503 -0.47 28.11 6.29
CA ASP A 503 0.92 28.57 6.35
C ASP A 503 1.76 27.92 5.23
N GLY A 504 1.45 26.67 4.85
CA GLY A 504 2.06 26.02 3.69
C GLY A 504 1.71 26.68 2.36
N ALA A 505 0.45 27.08 2.18
CA ALA A 505 0.02 27.83 1.00
C ALA A 505 0.71 29.20 0.91
N LEU A 506 0.71 29.95 2.01
CA LEU A 506 1.35 31.27 2.09
C LEU A 506 2.87 31.19 1.97
N TYR A 507 3.49 30.10 2.43
CA TYR A 507 4.90 29.84 2.19
C TYR A 507 5.21 29.77 0.69
N LEU A 508 4.43 29.01 -0.09
CA LEU A 508 4.62 28.90 -1.54
C LEU A 508 4.35 30.23 -2.28
N VAL A 509 3.39 31.03 -1.82
CA VAL A 509 3.18 32.41 -2.30
C VAL A 509 4.42 33.26 -2.06
N LYS A 510 4.99 33.21 -0.86
CA LYS A 510 6.20 33.97 -0.50
C LYS A 510 7.42 33.56 -1.33
N GLN A 511 7.51 32.30 -1.75
CA GLN A 511 8.54 31.84 -2.69
C GLN A 511 8.33 32.33 -4.14
N GLY A 512 7.21 33.00 -4.43
CA GLY A 512 6.85 33.45 -5.78
C GLY A 512 6.38 32.32 -6.71
N LEU A 513 6.08 31.15 -6.15
CA LEU A 513 5.66 29.96 -6.92
C LEU A 513 4.15 29.93 -7.16
N VAL A 514 3.38 30.51 -6.25
CA VAL A 514 1.91 30.48 -6.25
C VAL A 514 1.33 31.88 -6.40
N ASP A 515 0.25 31.96 -7.16
CA ASP A 515 -0.56 33.17 -7.30
C ASP A 515 -1.50 33.30 -6.09
N PRO A 516 -1.35 34.35 -5.26
CA PRO A 516 -2.16 34.52 -4.06
C PRO A 516 -3.65 34.70 -4.35
N ASP A 517 -4.00 35.14 -5.57
CA ASP A 517 -5.38 35.36 -6.00
C ASP A 517 -5.94 34.13 -6.73
N ARG A 518 -5.33 32.95 -6.61
CA ARG A 518 -5.85 31.69 -7.19
C ARG A 518 -5.47 30.48 -6.33
N MET A 519 -6.02 30.40 -5.13
CA MET A 519 -5.82 29.27 -4.23
C MET A 519 -7.16 28.63 -3.86
N ALA A 520 -7.20 27.30 -3.79
CA ALA A 520 -8.34 26.55 -3.28
C ALA A 520 -7.88 25.35 -2.44
N MET A 521 -8.80 24.78 -1.66
CA MET A 521 -8.56 23.57 -0.87
C MET A 521 -9.51 22.46 -1.33
N PHE A 522 -8.97 21.27 -1.57
CA PHE A 522 -9.73 20.09 -1.99
C PHE A 522 -9.26 18.88 -1.18
N GLY A 523 -10.17 18.07 -0.66
CA GLY A 523 -9.80 16.87 0.10
C GLY A 523 -10.98 15.96 0.39
N TRP A 524 -10.69 14.76 0.89
CA TRP A 524 -11.69 13.74 1.23
C TRP A 524 -11.54 13.27 2.69
N SER A 525 -12.64 12.83 3.31
CA SER A 525 -12.69 12.48 4.74
C SER A 525 -12.27 13.67 5.61
N TYR A 526 -11.29 13.52 6.52
CA TYR A 526 -10.73 14.66 7.27
C TYR A 526 -10.24 15.79 6.34
N GLY A 527 -9.67 15.48 5.17
CA GLY A 527 -9.29 16.49 4.19
C GLY A 527 -10.49 17.26 3.64
N GLY A 528 -11.66 16.62 3.55
CA GLY A 528 -12.93 17.27 3.20
C GLY A 528 -13.46 18.15 4.33
N TYR A 529 -13.31 17.71 5.58
CA TYR A 529 -13.56 18.57 6.76
C TYR A 529 -12.65 19.80 6.75
N ALA A 530 -11.35 19.63 6.49
CA ALA A 530 -10.40 20.75 6.39
C ALA A 530 -10.79 21.74 5.26
N ALA A 531 -11.20 21.22 4.09
CA ALA A 531 -11.71 22.05 3.00
C ALA A 531 -12.98 22.84 3.42
N LEU A 532 -13.90 22.22 4.15
CA LEU A 532 -15.07 22.92 4.71
C LEU A 532 -14.66 24.00 5.70
N VAL A 533 -13.76 23.70 6.64
CA VAL A 533 -13.27 24.69 7.61
C VAL A 533 -12.59 25.86 6.91
N ALA A 534 -11.80 25.60 5.86
CA ALA A 534 -11.15 26.64 5.06
C ALA A 534 -12.14 27.70 4.57
N THR A 535 -13.37 27.32 4.19
CA THR A 535 -14.41 28.27 3.73
C THR A 535 -14.88 29.25 4.81
N THR A 536 -14.67 28.92 6.09
CA THR A 536 -15.13 29.71 7.24
C THR A 536 -14.05 30.61 7.85
N ARG A 537 -12.83 30.61 7.29
CA ARG A 537 -11.69 31.35 7.83
C ARG A 537 -11.69 32.84 7.49
N ASP A 538 -11.13 33.63 8.40
CA ASP A 538 -10.86 35.06 8.23
C ASP A 538 -9.41 35.37 8.70
N PRO A 539 -8.57 36.04 7.88
CA PRO A 539 -8.80 36.38 6.47
C PRO A 539 -8.96 35.13 5.61
N GLN A 540 -9.89 35.22 4.64
CA GLN A 540 -10.08 34.17 3.65
C GLN A 540 -8.96 34.26 2.60
N ILE A 541 -8.20 33.17 2.44
CA ILE A 541 -7.12 33.06 1.44
C ILE A 541 -7.49 32.14 0.27
N TYR A 542 -8.61 31.41 0.37
CA TYR A 542 -9.08 30.47 -0.65
C TYR A 542 -10.34 30.99 -1.36
N GLN A 543 -10.57 30.51 -2.59
CA GLN A 543 -11.69 30.91 -3.46
C GLN A 543 -12.78 29.86 -3.62
#